data_AF-A0A971GYU7-F1
#
_entry.id   AF-A0A971GYU7-F1
#
_cell.length_a   1.000
_cell.length_b   1.000
_cell.length_c   1.000
_cell.angle_alpha   90.00
_cell.angle_beta   90.00
_cell.angle_gamma   90.00
#
_symmetry.space_group_name_H-M   'P 1'
#
loop_
_entity.id
_entity.type
_entity.pdbx_description
1 polymer ?
#
loop_
_entity_poly.entity_id
_entity_poly.type
_entity_poly.pdbx_seq_one_letter_code
_entity_poly.pdbx_strand_id
1 'polypeptide(L)'
;MVLAKIDLWEMCEGLKYNFLYNKDINSIHILLNLYDLEANIKNICPKYISANEIRKRVIRKLAHRKDRQLISNNIALLLHEDVARLELIIYLEGYKYGYYNNKWVNRLEDETIKHYSIDYIYDKNFLFHHSISFKEIIKFKEDFFIEIDNHEKETAYLHDLINVYCDKIIKGKIYNLNYYIDKQLKIEYDSDKLNIREEGSLLSMKELSSIYNTIVNIIIKSNIKLFKDASWYGINDRVLNRYK
;
A
#
# COMPACT_ATOMS: atom_id res chain seq x y z
N MET A 1 10.51 24.93 22.00
CA MET A 1 9.53 24.18 21.17
C MET A 1 10.12 23.54 19.92
N VAL A 2 11.25 24.00 19.36
CA VAL A 2 11.85 23.37 18.16
C VAL A 2 12.53 22.03 18.47
N LEU A 3 13.22 21.91 19.60
CA LEU A 3 13.90 20.67 20.02
C LEU A 3 12.93 19.50 20.25
N ALA A 4 11.82 19.72 20.97
CA ALA A 4 10.82 18.68 21.22
C ALA A 4 10.12 18.15 19.95
N LYS A 5 10.04 18.95 18.88
CA LYS A 5 9.47 18.51 17.59
C LYS A 5 10.45 17.66 16.77
N ILE A 6 11.75 17.87 16.92
CA ILE A 6 12.78 17.09 16.25
C ILE A 6 12.80 15.66 16.83
N ASP A 7 12.74 15.55 18.17
CA ASP A 7 12.72 14.26 18.88
C ASP A 7 11.49 13.40 18.52
N LEU A 8 10.32 14.03 18.34
CA LEU A 8 9.07 13.32 17.97
C LEU A 8 9.09 12.79 16.53
N TRP A 9 9.66 13.55 15.59
CA TRP A 9 9.76 13.10 14.20
C TRP A 9 10.71 11.91 14.08
N GLU A 10 11.90 11.99 14.71
CA GLU A 10 12.87 10.89 14.73
C GLU A 10 12.29 9.65 15.40
N MET A 11 11.52 9.82 16.49
CA MET A 11 10.80 8.72 17.14
C MET A 11 9.78 8.07 16.20
N CYS A 12 8.98 8.86 15.47
CA CYS A 12 8.03 8.33 14.50
C CYS A 12 8.71 7.53 13.38
N GLU A 13 9.82 8.03 12.85
CA GLU A 13 10.61 7.31 11.83
C GLU A 13 11.21 6.01 12.39
N GLY A 14 11.70 6.02 13.62
CA GLY A 14 12.20 4.82 14.30
C GLY A 14 11.12 3.76 14.49
N LEU A 15 9.90 4.16 14.88
CA LEU A 15 8.75 3.25 15.01
C LEU A 15 8.35 2.64 13.66
N LYS A 16 8.29 3.44 12.60
CA LYS A 16 8.01 2.93 11.24
C LYS A 16 9.07 1.93 10.80
N TYR A 17 10.34 2.25 11.03
CA TYR A 17 11.45 1.36 10.68
C TYR A 17 11.33 0.02 11.42
N ASN A 18 11.11 0.03 12.73
CA ASN A 18 10.98 -1.18 13.53
C ASN A 18 9.77 -2.02 13.11
N PHE A 19 8.65 -1.38 12.80
CA PHE A 19 7.48 -2.08 12.28
C PHE A 19 7.75 -2.76 10.92
N LEU A 20 8.36 -2.02 9.97
CA LEU A 20 8.62 -2.53 8.62
C LEU A 20 9.70 -3.60 8.58
N TYR A 21 10.84 -3.35 9.21
CA TYR A 21 12.04 -4.17 9.04
C TYR A 21 12.25 -5.17 10.17
N ASN A 22 11.88 -4.81 11.40
CA ASN A 22 12.05 -5.67 12.59
C ASN A 22 10.76 -6.40 12.98
N LYS A 23 9.65 -6.16 12.26
CA LYS A 23 8.32 -6.78 12.49
C LYS A 23 7.77 -6.52 13.90
N ASP A 24 8.17 -5.43 14.54
CA ASP A 24 7.68 -5.07 15.86
C ASP A 24 6.27 -4.47 15.77
N ILE A 25 5.28 -5.25 16.18
CA ILE A 25 3.87 -4.85 16.18
C ILE A 25 3.59 -3.75 17.21
N ASN A 26 4.35 -3.69 18.32
CA ASN A 26 4.15 -2.64 19.31
C ASN A 26 4.50 -1.27 18.74
N SER A 27 5.50 -1.21 17.86
CA SER A 27 5.89 0.02 17.20
C SER A 27 4.73 0.66 16.40
N ILE A 28 3.89 -0.13 15.71
CA ILE A 28 2.74 0.43 15.00
C ILE A 28 1.63 0.88 15.96
N HIS A 29 1.39 0.16 17.06
CA HIS A 29 0.40 0.59 18.06
C HIS A 29 0.79 1.92 18.71
N ILE A 30 2.07 2.07 19.07
CA ILE A 30 2.60 3.33 19.61
C ILE A 30 2.46 4.44 18.57
N LEU A 31 2.83 4.19 17.32
CA LEU A 31 2.73 5.18 16.24
C LEU A 31 1.29 5.66 16.02
N LEU A 32 0.32 4.74 15.98
CA LEU A 32 -1.10 5.06 15.81
C LEU A 32 -1.64 5.88 16.99
N ASN A 33 -1.25 5.53 18.22
CA ASN A 33 -1.64 6.30 19.40
C ASN A 33 -1.06 7.72 19.38
N LEU A 34 0.19 7.88 18.94
CA LEU A 34 0.79 9.21 18.75
C LEU A 34 0.02 10.04 17.73
N TYR A 35 -0.36 9.44 16.60
CA TYR A 35 -1.15 10.13 15.57
C TYR A 35 -2.56 10.51 16.02
N ASP A 36 -3.21 9.68 16.82
CA ASP A 36 -4.52 10.01 17.42
C ASP A 36 -4.37 11.20 18.39
N LEU A 37 -3.39 11.16 19.28
CA LEU A 37 -3.14 12.20 20.28
C LEU A 37 -2.71 13.55 19.67
N GLU A 38 -1.81 13.54 18.69
CA GLU A 38 -1.23 14.78 18.16
C GLU A 38 -2.06 15.43 17.04
N ALA A 39 -2.71 14.63 16.21
CA ALA A 39 -3.30 15.09 14.96
C ALA A 39 -4.78 14.73 14.79
N ASN A 40 -5.39 14.05 15.77
CA ASN A 40 -6.78 13.59 15.75
C ASN A 40 -7.07 12.75 14.49
N ILE A 41 -6.09 11.93 14.07
CA ILE A 41 -6.18 11.06 12.90
C ILE A 41 -6.94 9.80 13.30
N LYS A 42 -8.26 9.80 13.10
CA LYS A 42 -9.15 8.72 13.56
C LYS A 42 -9.59 7.77 12.44
N ASN A 43 -9.52 8.18 11.18
CA ASN A 43 -10.09 7.47 10.04
C ASN A 43 -9.05 6.64 9.24
N ILE A 44 -8.20 5.87 9.92
CA ILE A 44 -7.16 5.06 9.26
C ILE A 44 -7.77 3.75 8.75
N CYS A 45 -8.03 3.70 7.44
CA CYS A 45 -8.64 2.56 6.78
C CYS A 45 -7.90 2.19 5.48
N PRO A 46 -6.67 1.62 5.57
CA PRO A 46 -5.93 1.20 4.39
C PRO A 46 -6.66 0.09 3.63
N LYS A 47 -6.66 0.17 2.30
CA LYS A 47 -7.15 -0.90 1.42
C LYS A 47 -5.98 -1.82 1.07
N TYR A 48 -5.92 -2.99 1.71
CA TYR A 48 -4.92 -4.02 1.44
C TYR A 48 -5.20 -4.72 0.10
N ILE A 49 -4.68 -4.18 -1.00
CA ILE A 49 -5.05 -4.59 -2.38
C ILE A 49 -3.94 -5.43 -3.03
N SER A 50 -2.68 -5.23 -2.63
CA SER A 50 -1.51 -5.76 -3.33
C SER A 50 -1.49 -7.28 -3.40
N ALA A 51 -1.86 -7.99 -2.34
CA ALA A 51 -1.83 -9.47 -2.32
C ALA A 51 -2.75 -10.09 -3.38
N ASN A 52 -3.94 -9.54 -3.58
CA ASN A 52 -4.88 -10.00 -4.61
C ASN A 52 -4.38 -9.70 -6.02
N GLU A 53 -3.77 -8.53 -6.24
CA GLU A 53 -3.21 -8.16 -7.53
C GLU A 53 -1.95 -8.96 -7.88
N ILE A 54 -1.10 -9.24 -6.90
CA ILE A 54 0.04 -10.17 -7.03
C ILE A 54 -0.48 -11.53 -7.50
N ARG A 55 -1.48 -12.09 -6.81
CA ARG A 55 -2.04 -13.41 -7.17
C ARG A 55 -2.51 -13.45 -8.63
N LYS A 56 -3.31 -12.47 -9.05
CA LYS A 56 -3.85 -12.40 -10.43
C LYS A 56 -2.75 -12.26 -11.48
N ARG A 57 -1.76 -11.39 -11.24
CA ARG A 57 -0.71 -11.08 -12.21
C ARG A 57 0.31 -12.21 -12.34
N VAL A 58 0.66 -12.86 -11.23
CA VAL A 58 1.55 -14.03 -11.24
C VAL A 58 0.91 -15.19 -12.01
N ILE A 59 -0.40 -15.47 -11.82
CA ILE A 59 -1.11 -16.49 -12.60
C ILE A 59 -0.99 -16.22 -14.11
N ARG A 60 -1.20 -14.96 -14.53
CA ARG A 60 -1.06 -14.57 -15.94
C ARG A 60 0.37 -14.71 -16.44
N LYS A 61 1.36 -14.41 -15.59
CA LYS A 61 2.78 -14.49 -15.95
C LYS A 61 3.25 -15.94 -16.13
N LEU A 62 2.66 -16.87 -15.38
CA LEU A 62 2.94 -18.30 -15.43
C LEU A 62 1.90 -19.06 -16.26
N ALA A 63 1.31 -18.42 -17.28
CA ALA A 63 0.21 -19.01 -18.05
C ALA A 63 0.59 -20.35 -18.71
N HIS A 64 1.86 -20.55 -19.05
CA HIS A 64 2.43 -21.77 -19.63
C HIS A 64 2.55 -22.94 -18.65
N ARG A 65 2.40 -22.71 -17.34
CA ARG A 65 2.59 -23.75 -16.32
C ARG A 65 1.25 -24.29 -15.80
N LYS A 66 1.21 -25.61 -15.55
CA LYS A 66 0.05 -26.29 -14.97
C LYS A 66 -0.14 -25.95 -13.49
N ASP A 67 0.96 -25.78 -12.74
CA ASP A 67 1.02 -25.49 -11.30
C ASP A 67 0.90 -24.00 -10.95
N ARG A 68 0.61 -23.12 -11.92
CA ARG A 68 0.61 -21.66 -11.76
C ARG A 68 -0.29 -21.14 -10.64
N GLN A 69 -1.42 -21.80 -10.40
CA GLN A 69 -2.36 -21.45 -9.33
C GLN A 69 -1.74 -21.69 -7.95
N LEU A 70 -1.11 -22.86 -7.76
CA LEU A 70 -0.42 -23.22 -6.52
C LEU A 70 0.73 -22.25 -6.23
N ILE A 71 1.60 -22.03 -7.23
CA ILE A 71 2.73 -21.11 -7.12
C ILE A 71 2.25 -19.70 -6.73
N SER A 72 1.21 -19.20 -7.41
CA SER A 72 0.67 -17.87 -7.14
C SER A 72 0.07 -17.73 -5.74
N ASN A 73 -0.65 -18.74 -5.26
CA ASN A 73 -1.21 -18.76 -3.91
C ASN A 73 -0.11 -18.78 -2.86
N ASN A 74 0.93 -19.61 -3.05
CA ASN A 74 2.06 -19.70 -2.13
C ASN A 74 2.82 -18.37 -2.07
N ILE A 75 3.06 -17.72 -3.22
CA ILE A 75 3.66 -16.37 -3.26
C ILE A 75 2.80 -15.37 -2.49
N ALA A 76 1.49 -15.32 -2.77
CA ALA A 76 0.61 -14.35 -2.13
C ALA A 76 0.58 -14.53 -0.61
N LEU A 77 0.62 -15.78 -0.13
CA LEU A 77 0.66 -16.10 1.30
C LEU A 77 2.02 -15.77 1.92
N LEU A 78 3.12 -16.15 1.27
CA LEU A 78 4.50 -15.91 1.73
C LEU A 78 4.81 -14.42 1.91
N LEU A 79 4.19 -13.57 1.08
CA LEU A 79 4.40 -12.12 1.08
C LEU A 79 3.30 -11.33 1.80
N HIS A 80 2.18 -11.95 2.15
CA HIS A 80 0.97 -11.27 2.61
C HIS A 80 1.26 -10.26 3.73
N GLU A 81 1.96 -10.72 4.77
CA GLU A 81 2.20 -9.94 5.97
C GLU A 81 3.15 -8.77 5.71
N ASP A 82 4.26 -8.98 4.99
CA ASP A 82 5.23 -7.91 4.72
C ASP A 82 4.69 -6.86 3.76
N VAL A 83 3.87 -7.28 2.78
CA VAL A 83 3.21 -6.35 1.87
C VAL A 83 2.14 -5.55 2.60
N ALA A 84 1.37 -6.17 3.51
CA ALA A 84 0.39 -5.46 4.32
C ALA A 84 1.05 -4.43 5.26
N ARG A 85 2.21 -4.75 5.85
CA ARG A 85 2.99 -3.79 6.65
C ARG A 85 3.42 -2.58 5.83
N LEU A 86 3.94 -2.82 4.62
CA LEU A 86 4.32 -1.75 3.70
C LEU A 86 3.12 -0.88 3.33
N GLU A 87 1.99 -1.50 2.95
CA GLU A 87 0.76 -0.79 2.59
C GLU A 87 0.27 0.11 3.73
N LEU A 88 0.33 -0.36 4.98
CA LEU A 88 -0.05 0.46 6.13
C LEU A 88 0.85 1.67 6.29
N ILE A 89 2.18 1.51 6.20
CA ILE A 89 3.09 2.66 6.33
C ILE A 89 2.90 3.65 5.18
N ILE A 90 2.78 3.18 3.93
CA ILE A 90 2.53 4.05 2.79
C ILE A 90 1.21 4.81 2.95
N TYR A 91 0.17 4.14 3.45
CA TYR A 91 -1.10 4.78 3.74
C TYR A 91 -0.94 5.90 4.79
N LEU A 92 -0.20 5.64 5.88
CA LEU A 92 0.06 6.64 6.91
C LEU A 92 0.88 7.83 6.37
N GLU A 93 1.89 7.59 5.54
CA GLU A 93 2.65 8.65 4.87
C GLU A 93 1.76 9.50 3.96
N GLY A 94 0.92 8.85 3.15
CA GLY A 94 -0.02 9.55 2.28
C GLY A 94 -1.00 10.39 3.08
N TYR A 95 -1.60 9.80 4.11
CA TYR A 95 -2.53 10.52 4.98
C TYR A 95 -1.86 11.76 5.61
N LYS A 96 -0.67 11.59 6.21
CA LYS A 96 0.11 12.67 6.80
C LYS A 96 0.44 13.75 5.78
N TYR A 97 0.88 13.36 4.59
CA TYR A 97 1.18 14.28 3.49
C TYR A 97 -0.05 15.15 3.17
N GLY A 98 -1.22 14.53 2.96
CA GLY A 98 -2.46 15.25 2.69
C GLY A 98 -2.89 16.17 3.84
N TYR A 99 -2.89 15.65 5.07
CA TYR A 99 -3.37 16.37 6.26
C TYR A 99 -2.57 17.64 6.55
N TYR A 100 -1.25 17.61 6.34
CA TYR A 100 -0.38 18.77 6.58
C TYR A 100 -0.15 19.65 5.34
N ASN A 101 -0.73 19.31 4.17
CA ASN A 101 -0.61 20.12 2.97
C ASN A 101 -1.58 21.31 2.97
N ASN A 102 -1.22 22.35 3.71
CA ASN A 102 -2.06 23.53 3.90
C ASN A 102 -2.50 24.21 2.59
N LYS A 103 -1.66 24.17 1.54
CA LYS A 103 -1.99 24.71 0.21
C LYS A 103 -3.27 24.05 -0.33
N TRP A 104 -3.31 22.72 -0.37
CA TRP A 104 -4.46 22.00 -0.90
C TRP A 104 -5.64 21.98 0.06
N VAL A 105 -5.39 21.96 1.37
CA VAL A 105 -6.45 22.06 2.38
C VAL A 105 -7.21 23.37 2.24
N ASN A 106 -6.51 24.51 2.15
CA ASN A 106 -7.15 25.82 1.99
C ASN A 106 -7.98 25.86 0.70
N ARG A 107 -7.43 25.38 -0.42
CA ARG A 107 -8.17 25.37 -1.69
C ARG A 107 -9.38 24.43 -1.65
N LEU A 108 -9.29 23.29 -0.96
CA LEU A 108 -10.44 22.40 -0.81
C LEU A 108 -11.53 23.07 0.03
N GLU A 109 -11.14 23.74 1.11
CA GLU A 109 -12.07 24.50 1.96
C GLU A 109 -12.82 25.57 1.15
N ASP A 110 -12.10 26.36 0.34
CA ASP A 110 -12.70 27.37 -0.53
C ASP A 110 -13.74 26.78 -1.50
N GLU A 111 -13.46 25.62 -2.11
CA GLU A 111 -14.45 24.93 -2.96
C GLU A 111 -15.60 24.33 -2.15
N THR A 112 -15.34 23.89 -0.93
CA THR A 112 -16.34 23.26 -0.06
C THR A 112 -17.43 24.24 0.35
N ILE A 113 -17.05 25.44 0.78
CA ILE A 113 -17.99 26.48 1.27
C ILE A 113 -18.92 26.97 0.15
N LYS A 114 -18.53 26.82 -1.13
CA LYS A 114 -19.42 27.12 -2.27
C LYS A 114 -20.58 26.13 -2.40
N HIS A 115 -20.43 24.92 -1.87
CA HIS A 115 -21.41 23.84 -2.00
C HIS A 115 -22.16 23.52 -0.71
N TYR A 116 -21.53 23.77 0.45
CA TYR A 116 -22.09 23.44 1.76
C TYR A 116 -22.01 24.64 2.72
N SER A 117 -23.05 24.82 3.52
CA SER A 117 -23.02 25.78 4.63
C SER A 117 -22.10 25.31 5.75
N ILE A 118 -21.62 26.24 6.57
CA ILE A 118 -20.73 25.94 7.70
C ILE A 118 -21.41 24.98 8.68
N ASP A 119 -22.69 25.21 9.01
CA ASP A 119 -23.46 24.32 9.90
C ASP A 119 -23.52 22.89 9.37
N TYR A 120 -23.68 22.73 8.05
CA TYR A 120 -23.70 21.41 7.42
C TYR A 120 -22.33 20.71 7.51
N ILE A 121 -21.23 21.46 7.40
CA ILE A 121 -19.88 20.92 7.51
C ILE A 121 -19.57 20.51 8.96
N TYR A 122 -20.02 21.29 9.94
CA TYR A 122 -19.85 21.02 11.36
C TYR A 122 -20.39 19.64 11.76
N ASP A 123 -21.60 19.31 11.30
CA ASP A 123 -22.29 18.06 11.61
C ASP A 123 -21.77 16.83 10.82
N LYS A 124 -20.84 17.03 9.88
CA LYS A 124 -20.37 15.98 8.97
C LYS A 124 -19.17 15.21 9.53
N ASN A 125 -19.30 13.88 9.48
CA ASN A 125 -18.18 12.96 9.74
C ASN A 125 -17.30 12.72 8.52
N PHE A 126 -17.85 12.85 7.30
CA PHE A 126 -17.12 12.66 6.06
C PHE A 126 -17.52 13.73 5.04
N LEU A 127 -16.53 14.39 4.44
CA LEU A 127 -16.74 15.40 3.42
C LEU A 127 -16.85 14.78 2.02
N PHE A 128 -15.72 14.61 1.32
CA PHE A 128 -15.65 14.04 -0.04
C PHE A 128 -14.84 12.73 -0.10
N HIS A 129 -14.78 11.99 1.00
CA HIS A 129 -13.96 10.78 1.17
C HIS A 129 -14.31 9.62 0.22
N HIS A 130 -15.61 9.34 0.05
CA HIS A 130 -16.08 8.13 -0.62
C HIS A 130 -16.78 8.41 -1.95
N SER A 131 -17.63 9.42 -1.98
CA SER A 131 -18.42 9.81 -3.15
C SER A 131 -18.35 11.32 -3.36
N ILE A 132 -18.18 11.73 -4.61
CA ILE A 132 -18.11 13.13 -5.00
C ILE A 132 -19.22 13.38 -6.02
N SER A 133 -20.16 14.27 -5.69
CA SER A 133 -21.28 14.62 -6.57
C SER A 133 -20.98 15.82 -7.45
N PHE A 134 -20.01 16.66 -7.07
CA PHE A 134 -19.67 17.91 -7.74
C PHE A 134 -18.51 17.71 -8.70
N LYS A 135 -18.66 18.14 -9.97
CA LYS A 135 -17.62 17.97 -11.01
C LYS A 135 -16.37 18.77 -10.69
N GLU A 136 -16.55 19.90 -10.04
CA GLU A 136 -15.51 20.82 -9.58
C GLU A 136 -14.58 20.11 -8.58
N ILE A 137 -15.16 19.39 -7.63
CA ILE A 137 -14.41 18.61 -6.63
C ILE A 137 -13.73 17.38 -7.26
N ILE A 138 -14.32 16.78 -8.29
CA ILE A 138 -13.67 15.69 -9.05
C ILE A 138 -12.40 16.22 -9.73
N LYS A 139 -12.52 17.33 -10.47
CA LYS A 139 -11.36 17.97 -11.13
C LYS A 139 -10.30 18.39 -10.11
N PHE A 140 -10.72 18.96 -8.98
CA PHE A 140 -9.83 19.32 -7.89
C PHE A 140 -9.00 18.13 -7.40
N LYS A 141 -9.65 16.98 -7.18
CA LYS A 141 -8.97 15.75 -6.76
C LYS A 141 -7.99 15.26 -7.82
N GLU A 142 -8.36 15.34 -9.10
CA GLU A 142 -7.47 14.97 -10.22
C GLU A 142 -6.24 15.87 -10.28
N ASP A 143 -6.42 17.19 -10.17
CA ASP A 143 -5.31 18.16 -10.14
C ASP A 143 -4.35 17.89 -8.95
N PHE A 144 -4.91 17.58 -7.78
CA PHE A 144 -4.12 17.20 -6.61
C PHE A 144 -3.31 15.92 -6.86
N PHE A 145 -3.93 14.91 -7.47
CA PHE A 145 -3.25 13.66 -7.80
C PHE A 145 -2.16 13.84 -8.85
N ILE A 146 -2.37 14.75 -9.82
CA ILE A 146 -1.36 15.12 -10.82
C ILE A 146 -0.16 15.80 -10.15
N GLU A 147 -0.37 16.68 -9.16
CA GLU A 147 0.73 17.29 -8.42
C GLU A 147 1.57 16.22 -7.70
N ILE A 148 0.93 15.26 -7.03
CA ILE A 148 1.63 14.13 -6.40
C ILE A 148 2.41 13.32 -7.44
N ASP A 149 1.79 12.97 -8.57
CA ASP A 149 2.43 12.19 -9.62
C ASP A 149 3.64 12.93 -10.24
N ASN A 150 3.58 14.26 -10.36
CA ASN A 150 4.70 15.06 -10.86
C ASN A 150 5.84 15.13 -9.85
N HIS A 151 5.53 15.37 -8.57
CA HIS A 151 6.53 15.35 -7.50
C HIS A 151 7.21 13.98 -7.39
N GLU A 152 6.45 12.89 -7.51
CA GLU A 152 7.01 11.54 -7.48
C GLU A 152 7.88 11.25 -8.71
N LYS A 153 7.54 11.76 -9.90
CA LYS A 153 8.42 11.65 -11.08
C LYS A 153 9.74 12.40 -10.92
N GLU A 154 9.71 13.55 -10.25
CA GLU A 154 10.90 14.38 -10.02
C GLU A 154 11.81 13.81 -8.93
N THR A 155 11.22 13.27 -7.86
CA THR A 155 11.97 12.83 -6.66
C THR A 155 12.19 11.33 -6.57
N ALA A 156 11.37 10.52 -7.24
CA ALA A 156 11.32 9.07 -7.12
C ALA A 156 11.22 8.55 -5.67
N TYR A 157 10.71 9.37 -4.74
CA TYR A 157 10.79 9.08 -3.31
C TYR A 157 10.03 7.80 -2.93
N LEU A 158 8.76 7.68 -3.30
CA LEU A 158 7.97 6.48 -2.98
C LEU A 158 8.51 5.26 -3.73
N HIS A 159 8.89 5.46 -4.99
CA HIS A 159 9.48 4.42 -5.82
C HIS A 159 10.73 3.82 -5.16
N ASP A 160 11.65 4.66 -4.70
CA ASP A 160 12.91 4.22 -4.09
C ASP A 160 12.68 3.59 -2.72
N LEU A 161 11.81 4.19 -1.89
CA LEU A 161 11.43 3.61 -0.60
C LEU A 161 10.86 2.19 -0.75
N ILE A 162 9.95 2.00 -1.71
CA ILE A 162 9.33 0.70 -1.99
C ILE A 162 10.35 -0.29 -2.55
N ASN A 163 11.22 0.14 -3.46
CA ASN A 163 12.26 -0.72 -4.02
C ASN A 163 13.25 -1.19 -2.96
N VAL A 164 13.74 -0.29 -2.11
CA VAL A 164 14.64 -0.62 -1.00
C VAL A 164 14.00 -1.66 -0.08
N TYR A 165 12.72 -1.49 0.25
CA TYR A 165 11.99 -2.48 1.04
C TYR A 165 11.87 -3.83 0.32
N CYS A 166 11.48 -3.82 -0.96
CA CYS A 166 11.35 -5.03 -1.76
C CYS A 166 12.68 -5.80 -1.88
N ASP A 167 13.79 -5.09 -2.10
CA ASP A 167 15.11 -5.70 -2.19
C ASP A 167 15.54 -6.32 -0.85
N LYS A 168 15.24 -5.67 0.28
CA LYS A 168 15.62 -6.17 1.61
C LYS A 168 14.75 -7.33 2.10
N ILE A 169 13.43 -7.27 1.88
CA ILE A 169 12.47 -8.20 2.51
C ILE A 169 11.88 -9.20 1.51
N ILE A 170 11.49 -8.74 0.32
CA ILE A 170 10.71 -9.54 -0.64
C ILE A 170 11.62 -10.39 -1.52
N LYS A 171 12.77 -9.86 -1.95
CA LYS A 171 13.68 -10.51 -2.89
C LYS A 171 14.13 -11.88 -2.40
N GLY A 172 14.66 -11.97 -1.18
CA GLY A 172 15.11 -13.23 -0.61
C GLY A 172 14.01 -14.30 -0.57
N LYS A 173 12.77 -13.90 -0.27
CA LYS A 173 11.61 -14.81 -0.26
C LYS A 173 11.28 -15.37 -1.64
N ILE A 174 11.33 -14.52 -2.67
CA ILE A 174 11.05 -14.94 -4.05
C ILE A 174 12.18 -15.79 -4.63
N TYR A 175 13.44 -15.43 -4.42
CA TYR A 175 14.55 -16.23 -4.94
C TYR A 175 14.68 -17.59 -4.25
N ASN A 176 14.15 -17.72 -3.02
CA ASN A 176 14.05 -18.97 -2.30
C ASN A 176 12.69 -19.66 -2.45
N LEU A 177 11.84 -19.23 -3.40
CA LEU A 177 10.46 -19.74 -3.53
C LEU A 177 10.41 -21.26 -3.74
N ASN A 178 11.40 -21.82 -4.42
CA ASN A 178 11.51 -23.27 -4.63
C ASN A 178 11.60 -24.08 -3.32
N TYR A 179 12.03 -23.48 -2.21
CA TYR A 179 11.99 -24.13 -0.88
C TYR A 179 10.59 -24.14 -0.25
N TYR A 180 9.69 -23.28 -0.72
CA TYR A 180 8.33 -23.11 -0.19
C TYR A 180 7.25 -23.69 -1.11
N ILE A 181 7.63 -24.28 -2.25
CA ILE A 181 6.71 -24.98 -3.14
C ILE A 181 6.75 -26.46 -2.75
N ASP A 182 5.76 -26.88 -1.96
CA ASP A 182 5.53 -28.31 -1.72
C ASP A 182 5.20 -28.98 -3.06
N LYS A 183 6.01 -29.97 -3.43
CA LYS A 183 5.75 -30.79 -4.62
C LYS A 183 4.54 -31.66 -4.34
N GLN A 184 3.44 -31.40 -5.04
CA GLN A 184 2.28 -32.28 -4.98
C GLN A 184 2.54 -33.52 -5.84
N LEU A 185 2.28 -34.71 -5.29
CA LEU A 185 2.31 -35.95 -6.06
C LEU A 185 1.05 -36.02 -6.93
N LYS A 186 1.24 -36.24 -8.23
CA LYS A 186 0.18 -36.46 -9.18
C LYS A 186 0.17 -37.91 -9.63
N ILE A 187 -1.03 -38.49 -9.62
CA ILE A 187 -1.30 -39.82 -10.14
C ILE A 187 -1.96 -39.64 -11.51
N GLU A 188 -1.24 -39.98 -12.57
CA GLU A 188 -1.79 -39.99 -13.93
C GLU A 188 -2.22 -41.42 -14.29
N TYR A 189 -3.51 -41.59 -14.59
CA TYR A 189 -4.09 -42.84 -15.10
C TYR A 189 -4.15 -42.76 -16.63
N ASP A 190 -3.01 -43.02 -17.28
CA ASP A 190 -2.97 -43.30 -18.72
C ASP A 190 -2.69 -44.81 -18.89
N SER A 191 -3.70 -45.53 -19.42
CA SER A 191 -3.68 -46.94 -19.84
C SER A 191 -2.83 -47.92 -18.99
N ASP A 192 -3.50 -48.65 -18.09
CA ASP A 192 -3.03 -49.82 -17.33
C ASP A 192 -1.75 -49.67 -16.48
N LYS A 193 -1.15 -48.48 -16.37
CA LYS A 193 0.01 -48.23 -15.49
C LYS A 193 -0.19 -47.02 -14.61
N LEU A 194 -0.12 -47.24 -13.30
CA LEU A 194 -0.09 -46.19 -12.29
C LEU A 194 1.25 -45.43 -12.38
N ASN A 195 1.22 -44.20 -12.91
CA ASN A 195 2.37 -43.32 -12.91
C ASN A 195 2.23 -42.26 -11.81
N ILE A 196 3.00 -42.41 -10.74
CA ILE A 196 3.17 -41.38 -9.70
C ILE A 196 4.32 -40.48 -10.12
N ARG A 197 4.05 -39.18 -10.33
CA ARG A 197 5.08 -38.17 -10.64
C ARG A 197 4.89 -36.95 -9.76
N GLU A 198 5.98 -36.26 -9.42
CA GLU A 198 5.90 -34.93 -8.81
C GLU A 198 5.34 -33.95 -9.85
N GLU A 199 4.31 -33.17 -9.49
CA GLU A 199 3.75 -32.13 -10.35
C GLU A 199 4.53 -30.83 -10.19
N GLY A 200 4.96 -30.27 -11.33
CA GLY A 200 5.68 -29.00 -11.40
C GLY A 200 7.20 -29.16 -11.40
N SER A 201 7.86 -28.63 -12.42
CA SER A 201 9.32 -28.45 -12.40
C SER A 201 9.70 -27.33 -11.44
N LEU A 202 10.90 -27.35 -10.86
CA LEU A 202 11.39 -26.19 -10.11
C LEU A 202 11.41 -24.95 -11.01
N LEU A 203 11.13 -23.79 -10.42
CA LEU A 203 11.23 -22.53 -11.14
C LEU A 203 12.69 -22.24 -11.46
N SER A 204 12.97 -21.94 -12.72
CA SER A 204 14.29 -21.50 -13.15
C SER A 204 14.63 -20.12 -12.59
N MET A 205 15.91 -19.78 -12.49
CA MET A 205 16.34 -18.43 -12.07
C MET A 205 15.77 -17.31 -12.94
N LYS A 206 15.55 -17.57 -14.23
CA LYS A 206 14.89 -16.62 -15.14
C LYS A 206 13.42 -16.41 -14.77
N GLU A 207 12.70 -17.47 -14.44
CA GLU A 207 11.31 -17.38 -13.97
C GLU A 207 11.24 -16.65 -12.63
N LEU A 208 12.10 -16.99 -11.67
CA LEU A 208 12.15 -16.32 -10.35
C LEU A 208 12.42 -14.82 -10.46
N SER A 209 13.40 -14.42 -11.29
CA SER A 209 13.67 -13.01 -11.58
C SER A 209 12.46 -12.32 -12.23
N SER A 210 11.81 -12.99 -13.19
CA SER A 210 10.63 -12.44 -13.84
C SER A 210 9.43 -12.27 -12.88
N ILE A 211 9.24 -13.23 -11.97
CA ILE A 211 8.24 -13.17 -10.90
C ILE A 211 8.56 -12.00 -9.96
N TYR A 212 9.80 -11.89 -9.49
CA TYR A 212 10.24 -10.80 -8.61
C TYR A 212 9.94 -9.43 -9.23
N ASN A 213 10.39 -9.19 -10.46
CA ASN A 213 10.15 -7.94 -11.16
C ASN A 213 8.66 -7.65 -11.35
N THR A 214 7.86 -8.69 -11.59
CA THR A 214 6.40 -8.55 -11.71
C THR A 214 5.78 -8.11 -10.39
N ILE A 215 6.21 -8.71 -9.26
CA ILE A 215 5.73 -8.40 -7.92
C ILE A 215 6.11 -6.98 -7.53
N VAL A 216 7.38 -6.59 -7.68
CA VAL A 216 7.85 -5.23 -7.34
C VAL A 216 7.06 -4.17 -8.10
N ASN A 217 6.86 -4.35 -9.41
CA ASN A 217 6.06 -3.44 -10.22
C ASN A 217 4.59 -3.31 -9.75
N ILE A 218 4.02 -4.40 -9.22
CA ILE A 218 2.65 -4.36 -8.67
C ILE A 218 2.64 -3.59 -7.38
N ILE A 219 3.56 -3.90 -6.45
CA ILE A 219 3.69 -3.25 -5.15
C ILE A 219 3.88 -1.75 -5.33
N ILE A 220 4.78 -1.31 -6.22
CA ILE A 220 4.99 0.11 -6.51
C ILE A 220 3.68 0.78 -6.97
N LYS A 221 3.02 0.21 -7.99
CA LYS A 221 1.81 0.81 -8.56
C LYS A 221 0.65 0.86 -7.57
N SER A 222 0.45 -0.20 -6.79
CA SER A 222 -0.62 -0.25 -5.79
C SER A 222 -0.36 0.72 -4.64
N ASN A 223 0.88 0.81 -4.16
CA ASN A 223 1.24 1.67 -3.04
C ASN A 223 1.24 3.15 -3.42
N ILE A 224 1.70 3.54 -4.62
CA ILE A 224 1.56 4.93 -5.09
C ILE A 224 0.08 5.33 -5.18
N LYS A 225 -0.78 4.43 -5.67
CA LYS A 225 -2.23 4.68 -5.67
C LYS A 225 -2.78 4.81 -4.26
N LEU A 226 -2.38 3.92 -3.35
CA LEU A 226 -2.79 3.93 -1.94
C LEU A 226 -2.37 5.23 -1.25
N PHE A 227 -1.16 5.71 -1.51
CA PHE A 227 -0.65 6.98 -1.01
C PHE A 227 -1.53 8.16 -1.46
N LYS A 228 -1.89 8.23 -2.75
CA LYS A 228 -2.78 9.28 -3.27
C LYS A 228 -4.16 9.23 -2.64
N ASP A 229 -4.75 8.03 -2.56
CA ASP A 229 -6.05 7.84 -1.92
C ASP A 229 -6.01 8.24 -0.43
N ALA A 230 -4.96 7.88 0.31
CA ALA A 230 -4.78 8.28 1.70
C ALA A 230 -4.58 9.79 1.85
N SER A 231 -3.81 10.40 0.95
CA SER A 231 -3.60 11.86 0.91
C SER A 231 -4.90 12.61 0.73
N TRP A 232 -5.80 12.09 -0.12
CA TRP A 232 -7.14 12.66 -0.28
C TRP A 232 -7.94 12.64 1.04
N TYR A 233 -7.85 11.55 1.80
CA TYR A 233 -8.53 11.44 3.10
C TYR A 233 -7.96 12.45 4.08
N GLY A 234 -6.62 12.55 4.16
CA GLY A 234 -5.94 13.52 5.01
C GLY A 234 -6.38 14.97 4.77
N ILE A 235 -6.50 15.40 3.51
CA ILE A 235 -6.98 16.76 3.19
C ILE A 235 -8.41 16.98 3.67
N ASN A 236 -9.31 16.02 3.40
CA ASN A 236 -10.72 16.14 3.77
C ASN A 236 -10.91 16.20 5.29
N ASP A 237 -10.24 15.30 6.02
CA ASP A 237 -10.29 15.28 7.48
C ASP A 237 -9.66 16.55 8.06
N ARG A 238 -8.61 17.10 7.44
CA ARG A 238 -8.05 18.40 7.87
C ARG A 238 -9.04 19.54 7.70
N VAL A 239 -9.80 19.59 6.60
CA VAL A 239 -10.86 20.59 6.41
C VAL A 239 -11.93 20.44 7.48
N LEU A 240 -12.46 19.23 7.70
CA LEU A 240 -13.47 18.99 8.73
C LEU A 240 -12.99 19.39 10.13
N ASN A 241 -11.74 19.07 10.47
CA ASN A 241 -11.15 19.40 11.77
C ASN A 241 -10.97 20.91 12.01
N ARG A 242 -11.11 21.78 10.99
CA ARG A 242 -11.13 23.25 11.20
C ARG A 242 -12.46 23.75 11.75
N TYR A 243 -13.52 22.97 11.60
CA TYR A 243 -14.86 23.32 12.04
C TYR A 243 -15.25 22.60 13.33
N LYS A 244 -14.49 21.61 13.79
CA LYS A 244 -14.76 20.83 15.00
C LYS A 244 -14.09 21.40 16.24
#